data_AF-A0A8H6L4E3-F1
#
_entry.id   AF-A0A8H6L4E3-F1
#
_cell.length_a   1.000
_cell.length_b   1.000
_cell.length_c   1.000
_cell.angle_alpha   90.00
_cell.angle_beta   90.00
_cell.angle_gamma   90.00
#
_symmetry.space_group_name_H-M   'P 1'
#
loop_
_entity.id
_entity.type
_entity.pdbx_description
1 polymer ?
#
loop_
_entity_poly.entity_id
_entity_poly.type
_entity_poly.pdbx_seq_one_letter_code
_entity_poly.pdbx_strand_id
1 'polypeptide(L)'
;MPCYKLPSRVRAIASKLEQLFRAANLEHAEFQYKTEKPPQKIGTQRPRGLRLEDKHKQSLERFKIPVDLADYDRSLFVAKYFLDQDGKPDPLKTPFPVLLPGLSDMLAVQQAADTIPGLKTSIGGEGDFRVLVIGWIRAAIFEETERISADQARLRDEPSPEWQRRLRKHYNLIRMLPVSSKPRIFAIESAQGSYAIECRGVMDNYHSSNPDDSSLRITYSKTDGWVGIFEIGVIYGVMRLDTDRKALLARCKATEKNESRLDDGPGMDLSLEELETTEEEDDASEEEDLFSDLSADEKDEEHEPMPPVFGAVIRRKRSVPEKALGTSAKRPRLSLSTSSNRLYFKWRGREQGDGDVAHDGYKKNAGYLQFTDATCTKFESTISNALVGKNVRFQGFKISADGGAVTRTYREYSERAGSF
;
A
#
# COMPACT_ATOMS: atom_id res chain seq x y z
N MET A 1 14.28 -13.77 -22.41
CA MET A 1 13.32 -13.28 -21.41
C MET A 1 14.05 -12.35 -20.45
N PRO A 2 13.59 -11.10 -20.26
CA PRO A 2 14.20 -10.21 -19.28
C PRO A 2 13.89 -10.73 -17.87
N CYS A 3 14.91 -11.02 -17.07
CA CYS A 3 14.75 -11.31 -15.64
C CYS A 3 14.24 -10.04 -14.95
N TYR A 4 12.94 -9.97 -14.68
CA TYR A 4 12.37 -8.94 -13.81
C TYR A 4 12.96 -9.15 -12.40
N LYS A 5 13.81 -8.21 -11.97
CA LYS A 5 14.31 -8.20 -10.59
C LYS A 5 13.15 -7.80 -9.69
N LEU A 6 12.72 -8.71 -8.83
CA LEU A 6 11.73 -8.44 -7.78
C LEU A 6 12.14 -7.19 -6.96
N PRO A 7 11.20 -6.32 -6.56
CA PRO A 7 11.47 -5.20 -5.68
C PRO A 7 12.23 -5.64 -4.41
N SER A 8 13.09 -4.77 -3.87
CA SER A 8 13.93 -5.06 -2.70
C SER A 8 13.11 -5.52 -1.49
N ARG A 9 11.95 -4.90 -1.25
CA ARG A 9 11.01 -5.29 -0.19
C ARG A 9 10.39 -6.66 -0.45
N VAL A 10 10.03 -6.95 -1.70
CA VAL A 10 9.50 -8.26 -2.09
C VAL A 10 10.53 -9.36 -1.89
N ARG A 11 11.80 -9.10 -2.24
CA ARG A 11 12.92 -10.02 -1.94
C ARG A 11 13.16 -10.20 -0.45
N ALA A 12 13.03 -9.14 0.36
CA ALA A 12 13.24 -9.23 1.80
C ALA A 12 12.12 -10.05 2.48
N ILE A 13 10.86 -9.83 2.09
CA ILE A 13 9.71 -10.61 2.58
C ILE A 13 9.84 -12.06 2.12
N ALA A 14 10.11 -12.29 0.83
CA ALA A 14 10.30 -13.63 0.28
C ALA A 14 11.46 -14.34 0.98
N SER A 15 12.60 -13.68 1.21
CA SER A 15 13.74 -14.26 1.91
C SER A 15 13.44 -14.56 3.38
N LYS A 16 12.68 -13.71 4.08
CA LYS A 16 12.30 -13.93 5.49
C LYS A 16 11.28 -15.06 5.61
N LEU A 17 10.29 -15.10 4.71
CA LEU A 17 9.35 -16.22 4.59
C LEU A 17 10.09 -17.51 4.23
N GLU A 18 11.01 -17.48 3.28
CA GLU A 18 11.82 -18.64 2.91
C GLU A 18 12.71 -19.11 4.07
N GLN A 19 13.26 -18.21 4.89
CA GLN A 19 13.97 -18.57 6.12
C GLN A 19 13.05 -19.23 7.14
N LEU A 20 11.85 -18.69 7.36
CA LEU A 20 10.85 -19.28 8.25
C LEU A 20 10.39 -20.66 7.75
N PHE A 21 10.14 -20.81 6.45
CA PHE A 21 9.76 -22.08 5.84
C PHE A 21 10.91 -23.08 5.81
N ARG A 22 12.15 -22.64 5.59
CA ARG A 22 13.34 -23.51 5.70
C ARG A 22 13.52 -23.98 7.14
N ALA A 23 13.33 -23.12 8.14
CA ALA A 23 13.40 -23.51 9.54
C ALA A 23 12.31 -24.56 9.87
N ALA A 24 11.06 -24.31 9.47
CA ALA A 24 9.96 -25.25 9.66
C ALA A 24 10.23 -26.60 8.94
N ASN A 25 10.68 -26.57 7.68
CA ASN A 25 10.99 -27.77 6.90
C ASN A 25 12.23 -28.52 7.42
N LEU A 26 13.24 -27.84 7.98
CA LEU A 26 14.40 -28.49 8.61
C LEU A 26 14.00 -29.20 9.90
N GLU A 27 13.19 -28.55 10.74
CA GLU A 27 12.64 -29.18 11.94
C GLU A 27 11.83 -30.43 11.58
N HIS A 28 11.05 -30.38 10.50
CA HIS A 28 10.37 -31.55 9.94
C HIS A 28 11.32 -32.65 9.45
N ALA A 29 12.37 -32.30 8.71
CA ALA A 29 13.35 -33.27 8.19
C ALA A 29 14.17 -33.94 9.30
N GLU A 30 14.55 -33.19 10.34
CA GLU A 30 15.27 -33.73 11.50
C GLU A 30 14.39 -34.65 12.36
N PHE A 31 13.08 -34.39 12.44
CA PHE A 31 12.13 -35.28 13.10
C PHE A 31 12.03 -36.64 12.40
N GLN A 32 11.97 -36.66 11.06
CA GLN A 32 11.91 -37.91 10.28
C GLN A 32 13.20 -38.75 10.38
N TYR A 33 14.36 -38.10 10.38
CA TYR A 33 15.66 -38.81 10.48
C TYR A 33 15.89 -39.47 11.85
N LYS A 34 15.24 -38.99 12.91
CA LYS A 34 15.35 -39.60 14.26
C LYS A 34 14.46 -40.84 14.43
N THR A 35 13.45 -41.03 13.58
CA THR A 35 12.50 -42.15 13.69
C THR A 35 12.86 -43.37 12.83
N GLU A 36 13.77 -43.24 11.86
CA GLU A 36 14.19 -44.38 11.04
C GLU A 36 15.37 -45.13 11.68
N LYS A 37 15.10 -46.33 12.24
CA LYS A 37 16.16 -47.31 12.53
C LYS A 37 16.68 -47.89 11.21
N PRO A 38 18.01 -48.04 11.03
CA PRO A 38 18.55 -48.58 9.79
C PRO A 38 18.11 -50.05 9.62
N PRO A 39 17.64 -50.46 8.42
CA PRO A 39 17.26 -51.85 8.18
C PRO A 39 18.50 -52.75 8.18
N GLN A 40 18.40 -53.87 8.90
CA GLN A 40 19.40 -54.93 8.88
C GLN A 40 19.50 -55.54 7.48
N LYS A 41 20.73 -55.64 6.97
CA LYS A 41 21.05 -56.17 5.65
C LYS A 41 20.72 -57.66 5.58
N ILE A 42 19.70 -58.03 4.80
CA ILE A 42 19.52 -59.39 4.28
C ILE A 42 19.85 -59.32 2.79
N GLY A 43 20.87 -60.08 2.38
CA GLY A 43 21.35 -60.12 1.01
C GLY A 43 20.53 -61.05 0.14
N THR A 44 20.08 -60.57 -1.01
CA THR A 44 19.66 -61.40 -2.15
C THR A 44 19.87 -60.66 -3.48
N GLN A 45 20.14 -61.45 -4.51
CA GLN A 45 20.72 -61.09 -5.81
C GLN A 45 19.84 -60.19 -6.70
N ARG A 46 20.49 -59.37 -7.53
CA ARG A 46 19.87 -58.42 -8.49
C ARG A 46 19.52 -59.08 -9.83
N PRO A 47 18.32 -58.86 -10.40
CA PRO A 47 18.10 -58.95 -11.84
C PRO A 47 18.34 -57.60 -12.54
N ARG A 48 18.75 -57.66 -13.80
CA ARG A 48 19.12 -56.52 -14.67
C ARG A 48 17.88 -55.78 -15.19
N GLY A 49 17.43 -54.76 -14.47
CA GLY A 49 16.42 -53.78 -14.93
C GLY A 49 16.74 -52.30 -14.59
N LEU A 50 17.89 -52.04 -13.97
CA LEU A 50 18.16 -50.87 -13.10
C LEU A 50 18.47 -49.51 -13.78
N ARG A 51 18.31 -49.31 -15.10
CA ARG A 51 18.85 -48.07 -15.73
C ARG A 51 17.95 -46.83 -15.62
N LEU A 52 16.63 -46.98 -15.48
CA LEU A 52 15.71 -45.86 -15.22
C LEU A 52 15.53 -45.58 -13.72
N GLU A 53 15.45 -46.65 -12.91
CA GLU A 53 15.31 -46.53 -11.45
C GLU A 53 16.51 -45.84 -10.80
N ASP A 54 17.73 -46.14 -11.27
CA ASP A 54 18.95 -45.49 -10.76
C ASP A 54 18.97 -43.98 -11.07
N LYS A 55 18.44 -43.55 -12.22
CA LYS A 55 18.33 -42.12 -12.58
C LYS A 55 17.25 -41.40 -11.78
N HIS A 56 16.11 -42.05 -11.55
CA HIS A 56 15.04 -41.52 -10.70
C HIS A 56 15.50 -41.36 -9.26
N LYS A 57 16.18 -42.37 -8.72
CA LYS A 57 16.69 -42.34 -7.34
C LYS A 57 17.78 -41.28 -7.14
N GLN A 58 18.68 -41.14 -8.11
CA GLN A 58 19.71 -40.11 -8.10
C GLN A 58 19.14 -38.69 -8.28
N SER A 59 18.00 -38.54 -8.97
CA SER A 59 17.29 -37.26 -9.09
C SER A 59 16.55 -36.90 -7.80
N LEU A 60 15.96 -37.90 -7.10
CA LEU A 60 15.25 -37.71 -5.84
C LEU A 60 16.13 -37.21 -4.70
N GLU A 61 17.39 -37.64 -4.63
CA GLU A 61 18.36 -37.20 -3.61
C GLU A 61 18.89 -35.79 -3.86
N ARG A 62 18.79 -35.29 -5.10
CA ARG A 62 19.31 -33.97 -5.49
C ARG A 62 18.46 -32.82 -4.95
N PHE A 63 17.15 -33.01 -4.83
CA PHE A 63 16.22 -31.96 -4.42
C PHE A 63 15.91 -32.08 -2.93
N LYS A 64 16.57 -31.22 -2.14
CA LYS A 64 16.34 -31.10 -0.69
C LYS A 64 15.12 -30.23 -0.36
N ILE A 65 14.76 -29.32 -1.27
CA ILE A 65 13.67 -28.38 -1.07
C ILE A 65 12.45 -28.90 -1.86
N PRO A 66 11.27 -29.08 -1.22
CA PRO A 66 10.08 -29.59 -1.88
C PRO A 66 9.67 -28.78 -3.12
N VAL A 67 9.83 -27.45 -3.07
CA VAL A 67 9.43 -26.55 -4.17
C VAL A 67 10.25 -26.77 -5.43
N ASP A 68 11.56 -26.94 -5.32
CA ASP A 68 12.44 -27.19 -6.47
C ASP A 68 12.06 -28.50 -7.18
N LEU A 69 11.66 -29.52 -6.40
CA LEU A 69 11.21 -30.78 -6.96
C LEU A 69 9.86 -30.64 -7.66
N ALA A 70 8.92 -29.89 -7.05
CA ALA A 70 7.60 -29.66 -7.63
C ALA A 70 7.68 -28.85 -8.95
N ASP A 71 8.57 -27.86 -9.03
CA ASP A 71 8.81 -27.09 -10.26
C ASP A 71 9.57 -27.91 -11.33
N TYR A 72 10.44 -28.82 -10.92
CA TYR A 72 11.18 -29.69 -11.84
C TYR A 72 10.31 -30.82 -12.41
N ASP A 73 9.66 -31.60 -11.55
CA ASP A 73 8.83 -32.74 -11.91
C ASP A 73 7.74 -32.98 -10.85
N ARG A 74 6.51 -32.60 -11.21
CA ARG A 74 5.31 -32.68 -10.36
C ARG A 74 4.98 -34.12 -9.97
N SER A 75 5.15 -35.06 -10.90
CA SER A 75 4.86 -36.47 -10.66
C SER A 75 5.87 -37.05 -9.67
N LEU A 76 7.15 -36.69 -9.83
CA LEU A 76 8.21 -37.11 -8.93
C LEU A 76 8.03 -36.49 -7.53
N PHE A 77 7.60 -35.23 -7.45
CA PHE A 77 7.22 -34.58 -6.20
C PHE A 77 6.10 -35.34 -5.49
N VAL A 78 4.98 -35.61 -6.16
CA VAL A 78 3.84 -36.32 -5.56
C VAL A 78 4.25 -37.73 -5.10
N ALA A 79 5.00 -38.46 -5.93
CA ALA A 79 5.51 -39.78 -5.57
C ALA A 79 6.45 -39.74 -4.36
N LYS A 80 7.34 -38.74 -4.28
CA LYS A 80 8.28 -38.61 -3.17
C LYS A 80 7.57 -38.34 -1.85
N TYR A 81 6.64 -37.40 -1.83
CA TYR A 81 6.07 -36.87 -0.58
C TYR A 81 4.75 -37.53 -0.15
N PHE A 82 3.97 -38.11 -1.07
CA PHE A 82 2.61 -38.55 -0.76
C PHE A 82 2.28 -40.00 -1.13
N LEU A 83 3.16 -40.69 -1.88
CA LEU A 83 2.93 -42.09 -2.27
C LEU A 83 3.94 -43.05 -1.66
N ASP A 84 3.52 -44.28 -1.37
CA ASP A 84 4.39 -45.38 -0.98
C ASP A 84 5.17 -45.97 -2.18
N GLN A 85 5.86 -47.09 -1.95
CA GLN A 85 6.64 -47.79 -2.99
C GLN A 85 5.75 -48.44 -4.06
N ASP A 86 4.47 -48.70 -3.75
CA ASP A 86 3.48 -49.27 -4.66
C ASP A 86 2.69 -48.18 -5.42
N GLY A 87 2.99 -46.90 -5.17
CA GLY A 87 2.28 -45.76 -5.74
C GLY A 87 0.93 -45.47 -5.10
N LYS A 88 0.65 -46.01 -3.90
CA LYS A 88 -0.58 -45.74 -3.15
C LYS A 88 -0.41 -44.56 -2.21
N PRO A 89 -1.48 -43.81 -1.89
CA PRO A 89 -1.42 -42.72 -0.92
C PRO A 89 -0.89 -43.19 0.44
N ASP A 90 0.12 -42.50 0.97
CA ASP A 90 0.73 -42.80 2.26
C ASP A 90 0.77 -41.55 3.16
N PRO A 91 -0.25 -41.37 4.03
CA PRO A 91 -0.30 -40.26 4.99
C PRO A 91 0.85 -40.21 5.99
N LEU A 92 1.56 -41.32 6.20
CA LEU A 92 2.64 -41.38 7.19
C LEU A 92 3.95 -40.77 6.68
N LYS A 93 4.13 -40.63 5.36
CA LYS A 93 5.31 -39.96 4.78
C LYS A 93 5.31 -38.46 5.05
N THR A 94 4.13 -37.86 5.12
CA THR A 94 3.93 -36.42 5.31
C THR A 94 2.79 -36.16 6.28
N PRO A 95 2.97 -36.47 7.58
CA PRO A 95 1.91 -36.28 8.57
C PRO A 95 1.52 -34.81 8.77
N PHE A 96 2.37 -33.88 8.30
CA PHE A 96 2.15 -32.44 8.36
C PHE A 96 2.02 -31.84 6.95
N PRO A 97 1.31 -30.70 6.80
CA PRO A 97 1.20 -30.03 5.51
C PRO A 97 2.57 -29.63 4.93
N VAL A 98 2.75 -29.85 3.64
CA VAL A 98 3.92 -29.42 2.86
C VAL A 98 3.63 -28.03 2.28
N LEU A 99 4.59 -27.11 2.47
CA LEU A 99 4.49 -25.71 2.06
C LEU A 99 5.35 -25.46 0.82
N LEU A 100 4.72 -24.91 -0.22
CA LEU A 100 5.35 -24.67 -1.52
C LEU A 100 5.24 -23.18 -1.89
N PRO A 101 6.12 -22.33 -1.34
CA PRO A 101 6.15 -20.89 -1.65
C PRO A 101 6.84 -20.64 -3.00
N GLY A 102 6.28 -19.76 -3.83
CA GLY A 102 6.97 -19.30 -5.06
C GLY A 102 7.01 -20.31 -6.21
N LEU A 103 6.03 -21.23 -6.26
CA LEU A 103 5.86 -22.14 -7.40
C LEU A 103 5.64 -21.37 -8.71
N SER A 104 6.29 -21.82 -9.77
CA SER A 104 6.12 -21.25 -11.11
C SER A 104 4.74 -21.57 -11.70
N ASP A 105 4.20 -22.76 -11.41
CA ASP A 105 2.90 -23.24 -11.89
C ASP A 105 2.12 -23.93 -10.76
N MET A 106 1.56 -23.10 -9.87
CA MET A 106 0.82 -23.55 -8.70
C MET A 106 -0.40 -24.41 -9.06
N LEU A 107 -1.11 -24.05 -10.14
CA LEU A 107 -2.32 -24.74 -10.56
C LEU A 107 -2.02 -26.18 -11.00
N ALA A 108 -0.93 -26.39 -11.73
CA ALA A 108 -0.61 -27.74 -12.18
C ALA A 108 -0.11 -28.65 -11.06
N VAL A 109 0.60 -28.09 -10.07
CA VAL A 109 0.97 -28.86 -8.86
C VAL A 109 -0.28 -29.21 -8.05
N GLN A 110 -1.23 -28.27 -7.93
CA GLN A 110 -2.52 -28.52 -7.29
C GLN A 110 -3.30 -29.64 -7.99
N GLN A 111 -3.42 -29.57 -9.32
CA GLN A 111 -4.08 -30.62 -10.11
C GLN A 111 -3.44 -31.99 -9.93
N ALA A 112 -2.10 -32.06 -9.89
CA ALA A 112 -1.39 -33.31 -9.64
C ALA A 112 -1.71 -33.88 -8.24
N ALA A 113 -1.74 -33.02 -7.21
CA ALA A 113 -2.09 -33.41 -5.85
C ALA A 113 -3.56 -33.87 -5.73
N ASP A 114 -4.48 -33.22 -6.44
CA ASP A 114 -5.92 -33.54 -6.42
C ASP A 114 -6.21 -34.93 -7.04
N THR A 115 -5.29 -35.51 -7.82
CA THR A 115 -5.42 -36.89 -8.31
C THR A 115 -5.23 -37.95 -7.22
N ILE A 116 -4.68 -37.58 -6.06
CA ILE A 116 -4.35 -38.51 -4.97
C ILE A 116 -5.51 -38.57 -3.95
N PRO A 117 -6.16 -39.73 -3.76
CA PRO A 117 -7.25 -39.87 -2.80
C PRO A 117 -6.88 -39.46 -1.38
N GLY A 118 -7.69 -38.60 -0.77
CA GLY A 118 -7.50 -38.14 0.61
C GLY A 118 -6.58 -36.94 0.77
N LEU A 119 -5.77 -36.62 -0.25
CA LEU A 119 -4.94 -35.42 -0.24
C LEU A 119 -5.82 -34.17 -0.46
N LYS A 120 -5.44 -33.07 0.17
CA LYS A 120 -6.13 -31.78 0.09
C LYS A 120 -5.12 -30.68 -0.19
N THR A 121 -5.59 -29.64 -0.85
CA THR A 121 -4.81 -28.47 -1.23
C THR A 121 -5.52 -27.21 -0.76
N SER A 122 -4.76 -26.19 -0.38
CA SER A 122 -5.24 -24.85 -0.10
C SER A 122 -4.15 -23.84 -0.45
N ILE A 123 -4.54 -22.61 -0.74
CA ILE A 123 -3.60 -21.52 -1.07
C ILE A 123 -3.69 -20.50 0.04
N GLY A 124 -2.57 -20.25 0.71
CA GLY A 124 -2.42 -19.17 1.68
C GLY A 124 -1.70 -17.97 1.07
N GLY A 125 -1.91 -16.80 1.66
CA GLY A 125 -1.24 -15.56 1.24
C GLY A 125 -1.82 -14.90 -0.02
N GLU A 126 -1.22 -13.77 -0.39
CA GLU A 126 -1.70 -12.88 -1.46
C GLU A 126 -0.58 -12.48 -2.44
N GLY A 127 -0.94 -12.23 -3.69
CA GLY A 127 -0.03 -11.76 -4.76
C GLY A 127 1.12 -12.72 -5.04
N ASP A 128 2.33 -12.17 -5.15
CA ASP A 128 3.57 -12.92 -5.41
C ASP A 128 4.01 -13.83 -4.25
N PHE A 129 3.33 -13.75 -3.10
CA PHE A 129 3.64 -14.53 -1.90
C PHE A 129 2.65 -15.65 -1.64
N ARG A 130 1.85 -16.03 -2.64
CA ARG A 130 0.98 -17.19 -2.53
C ARG A 130 1.81 -18.44 -2.22
N VAL A 131 1.34 -19.22 -1.27
CA VAL A 131 1.94 -20.48 -0.85
C VAL A 131 0.91 -21.57 -1.05
N LEU A 132 1.25 -22.58 -1.85
CA LEU A 132 0.43 -23.79 -1.95
C LEU A 132 0.72 -24.69 -0.76
N VAL A 133 -0.33 -25.04 -0.03
CA VAL A 133 -0.29 -25.90 1.14
C VAL A 133 -0.97 -27.23 0.77
N ILE A 134 -0.24 -28.33 0.90
CA ILE A 134 -0.71 -29.67 0.53
C ILE A 134 -0.61 -30.59 1.73
N GLY A 135 -1.69 -31.31 2.07
CA GLY A 135 -1.67 -32.23 3.20
C GLY A 135 -2.88 -33.15 3.26
N TRP A 136 -2.92 -34.01 4.27
CA TRP A 136 -3.98 -35.01 4.45
C TRP A 136 -5.15 -34.52 5.30
N ILE A 137 -4.89 -33.63 6.25
CA ILE A 137 -5.89 -33.15 7.22
C ILE A 137 -6.32 -31.74 6.85
N ARG A 138 -7.59 -31.59 6.44
CA ARG A 138 -8.15 -30.28 6.03
C ARG A 138 -7.99 -29.20 7.10
N ALA A 139 -8.21 -29.54 8.38
CA ALA A 139 -8.07 -28.59 9.48
C ALA A 139 -6.63 -28.07 9.62
N ALA A 140 -5.62 -28.95 9.53
CA ALA A 140 -4.21 -28.56 9.62
C ALA A 140 -3.78 -27.70 8.42
N ILE A 141 -4.27 -28.02 7.22
CA ILE A 141 -4.02 -27.19 6.03
C ILE A 141 -4.62 -25.80 6.20
N PHE A 142 -5.86 -25.73 6.69
CA PHE A 142 -6.57 -24.47 6.88
C PHE A 142 -5.87 -23.58 7.92
N GLU A 143 -5.52 -24.16 9.08
CA GLU A 143 -4.75 -23.48 10.13
C GLU A 143 -3.43 -22.91 9.60
N GLU A 144 -2.72 -23.68 8.78
CA GLU A 144 -1.46 -23.26 8.19
C GLU A 144 -1.64 -22.15 7.14
N THR A 145 -2.69 -22.22 6.31
CA THR A 145 -3.01 -21.13 5.37
C THR A 145 -3.42 -19.83 6.08
N GLU A 146 -4.15 -19.92 7.19
CA GLU A 146 -4.49 -18.77 8.04
C GLU A 146 -3.23 -18.18 8.68
N ARG A 147 -2.33 -19.03 9.18
CA ARG A 147 -1.04 -18.59 9.74
C ARG A 147 -0.20 -17.84 8.71
N ILE A 148 -0.07 -18.38 7.50
CA ILE A 148 0.67 -17.74 6.39
C ILE A 148 0.06 -16.38 6.05
N SER A 149 -1.26 -16.31 5.98
CA SER A 149 -1.97 -15.06 5.67
C SER A 149 -1.78 -14.03 6.79
N ALA A 150 -1.84 -14.45 8.06
CA ALA A 150 -1.57 -13.60 9.21
C ALA A 150 -0.11 -13.12 9.26
N ASP A 151 0.86 -13.99 9.02
CA ASP A 151 2.28 -13.62 9.00
C ASP A 151 2.59 -12.67 7.84
N GLN A 152 1.99 -12.90 6.66
CA GLN A 152 2.11 -11.96 5.55
C GLN A 152 1.51 -10.60 5.89
N ALA A 153 0.34 -10.55 6.54
CA ALA A 153 -0.26 -9.31 7.01
C ALA A 153 0.65 -8.58 8.01
N ARG A 154 1.25 -9.31 8.97
CA ARG A 154 2.21 -8.73 9.93
C ARG A 154 3.46 -8.17 9.24
N LEU A 155 4.00 -8.87 8.25
CA LEU A 155 5.17 -8.41 7.48
C LEU A 155 4.83 -7.22 6.56
N ARG A 156 3.58 -7.13 6.08
CA ARG A 156 3.06 -5.97 5.35
C ARG A 156 2.98 -4.75 6.25
N ASP A 157 2.51 -4.94 7.48
CA ASP A 157 2.40 -3.88 8.48
C ASP A 157 3.75 -3.49 9.11
N GLU A 158 4.76 -4.37 9.08
CA GLU A 158 6.10 -4.02 9.51
C GLU A 158 6.66 -2.89 8.62
N PRO A 159 6.97 -1.72 9.19
CA PRO A 159 7.56 -0.63 8.44
C PRO A 159 8.92 -1.07 7.91
N SER A 160 9.12 -0.94 6.61
CA SER A 160 10.35 -1.38 5.98
C SER A 160 11.58 -0.67 6.59
N PRO A 161 12.79 -1.26 6.48
CA PRO A 161 14.02 -0.61 6.94
C PRO A 161 14.26 0.77 6.32
N GLU A 162 13.82 0.96 5.07
CA GLU A 162 13.92 2.23 4.37
C GLU A 162 12.91 3.27 4.90
N TRP A 163 11.66 2.87 5.09
CA TRP A 163 10.66 3.72 5.72
C TRP A 163 11.10 4.16 7.11
N GLN A 164 11.61 3.24 7.92
CA GLN A 164 12.19 3.56 9.23
C GLN A 164 13.35 4.56 9.13
N ARG A 165 14.22 4.42 8.12
CA ARG A 165 15.31 5.38 7.86
C ARG A 165 14.77 6.76 7.52
N ARG A 166 13.69 6.86 6.75
CA ARG A 166 13.03 8.14 6.42
C ARG A 166 12.36 8.75 7.65
N LEU A 167 11.65 7.96 8.45
CA LEU A 167 11.05 8.43 9.71
C LEU A 167 12.11 8.89 10.72
N ARG A 168 13.28 8.23 10.81
CA ARG A 168 14.39 8.74 11.62
C ARG A 168 14.81 10.15 11.21
N LYS A 169 14.86 10.45 9.91
CA LYS A 169 15.13 11.82 9.43
C LYS A 169 14.04 12.80 9.86
N HIS A 170 12.77 12.40 9.76
CA HIS A 170 11.64 13.20 10.22
C HIS A 170 11.73 13.53 11.72
N TYR A 171 11.96 12.53 12.57
CA TYR A 171 12.10 12.76 14.01
C TYR A 171 13.32 13.63 14.35
N ASN A 172 14.44 13.43 13.65
CA ASN A 172 15.61 14.30 13.81
C ASN A 172 15.29 15.75 13.41
N LEU A 173 14.54 15.96 12.32
CA LEU A 173 14.09 17.28 11.90
C LEU A 173 13.23 17.93 12.98
N ILE A 174 12.20 17.24 13.48
CA ILE A 174 11.31 17.75 14.54
C ILE A 174 12.12 18.16 15.78
N ARG A 175 13.09 17.34 16.20
CA ARG A 175 13.94 17.64 17.36
C ARG A 175 14.79 18.89 17.19
N MET A 176 15.13 19.26 15.95
CA MET A 176 15.90 20.46 15.65
C MET A 176 15.03 21.72 15.48
N LEU A 177 13.70 21.58 15.38
CA LEU A 177 12.83 22.74 15.23
C LEU A 177 12.75 23.53 16.54
N PRO A 178 12.80 24.87 16.48
CA PRO A 178 12.71 25.69 17.67
C PRO A 178 11.32 25.57 18.30
N VAL A 179 11.28 25.18 19.56
CA VAL A 179 10.07 25.16 20.39
C VAL A 179 9.63 26.61 20.61
N SER A 180 8.65 27.05 19.82
CA SER A 180 8.06 28.38 20.00
C SER A 180 6.88 28.29 20.93
N SER A 181 6.87 29.12 21.98
CA SER A 181 5.74 29.26 22.89
C SER A 181 4.56 30.04 22.29
N LYS A 182 4.75 30.67 21.12
CA LYS A 182 3.70 31.44 20.44
C LYS A 182 3.03 30.58 19.36
N PRO A 183 1.70 30.62 19.24
CA PRO A 183 1.00 29.96 18.15
C PRO A 183 1.50 30.55 16.83
N ARG A 184 2.05 29.69 15.98
CA ARG A 184 2.48 30.07 14.64
C ARG A 184 1.26 30.15 13.72
N ILE A 185 1.19 31.21 12.94
CA ILE A 185 0.22 31.32 11.84
C ILE A 185 0.76 30.48 10.69
N PHE A 186 -0.13 29.74 10.02
CA PHE A 186 0.22 28.95 8.86
C PHE A 186 0.77 29.85 7.74
N ALA A 187 1.91 29.45 7.19
CA ALA A 187 2.57 30.12 6.08
C ALA A 187 2.98 29.04 5.06
N ILE A 188 2.68 29.26 3.77
CA ILE A 188 2.97 28.30 2.70
C ILE A 188 4.48 28.03 2.59
N GLU A 189 5.30 29.02 2.94
CA GLU A 189 6.76 28.92 3.05
C GLU A 189 7.19 27.82 4.02
N SER A 190 6.43 27.61 5.09
CA SER A 190 6.71 26.56 6.07
C SER A 190 6.48 25.17 5.48
N ALA A 191 5.65 25.05 4.44
CA ALA A 191 5.44 23.79 3.73
C ALA A 191 6.60 23.43 2.79
N GLN A 192 7.53 24.34 2.49
CA GLN A 192 8.72 24.03 1.69
C GLN A 192 9.54 22.91 2.32
N GLY A 193 9.94 21.92 1.53
CA GLY A 193 10.76 20.82 1.99
C GLY A 193 10.54 19.53 1.24
N SER A 194 11.18 18.47 1.73
CA SER A 194 11.01 17.10 1.24
C SER A 194 10.24 16.27 2.24
N TYR A 195 9.31 15.44 1.77
CA TYR A 195 8.39 14.64 2.55
C TYR A 195 8.47 13.17 2.16
N ALA A 196 8.38 12.30 3.16
CA ALA A 196 8.12 10.89 2.99
C ALA A 196 6.61 10.64 3.00
N ILE A 197 6.11 9.94 1.99
CA ILE A 197 4.68 9.71 1.80
C ILE A 197 4.33 8.27 2.16
N GLU A 198 3.31 8.09 2.99
CA GLU A 198 2.68 6.80 3.28
C GLU A 198 1.32 6.78 2.59
N CYS A 199 1.11 5.85 1.65
CA CYS A 199 -0.13 5.75 0.87
C CYS A 199 -0.63 4.30 0.79
N ARG A 200 -1.32 3.80 1.82
CA ARG A 200 -1.69 2.37 1.93
C ARG A 200 -2.50 1.87 0.73
N GLY A 201 -3.47 2.65 0.26
CA GLY A 201 -4.29 2.25 -0.89
C GLY A 201 -3.50 1.99 -2.18
N VAL A 202 -2.35 2.64 -2.39
CA VAL A 202 -1.47 2.33 -3.54
C VAL A 202 -0.54 1.17 -3.20
N MET A 203 -0.02 1.12 -1.96
CA MET A 203 0.85 0.01 -1.51
C MET A 203 0.14 -1.34 -1.56
N ASP A 204 -1.17 -1.33 -1.41
CA ASP A 204 -1.99 -2.54 -1.32
C ASP A 204 -2.34 -3.13 -2.68
N ASN A 205 -2.46 -2.30 -3.71
CA ASN A 205 -2.94 -2.70 -5.04
C ASN A 205 -1.82 -2.89 -6.07
N TYR A 206 -0.59 -2.43 -5.78
CA TYR A 206 0.51 -2.43 -6.74
C TYR A 206 1.76 -3.10 -6.17
N HIS A 207 1.99 -4.36 -6.55
CA HIS A 207 3.13 -5.18 -6.10
C HIS A 207 4.49 -4.75 -6.69
N SER A 208 4.51 -3.89 -7.71
CA SER A 208 5.72 -3.56 -8.48
C SER A 208 6.49 -2.33 -7.98
N SER A 209 5.82 -1.35 -7.38
CA SER A 209 6.47 -0.14 -6.87
C SER A 209 6.97 -0.35 -5.45
N ASN A 210 8.23 -0.01 -5.16
CA ASN A 210 8.72 -0.03 -3.79
C ASN A 210 7.96 1.06 -3.01
N PRO A 211 7.10 0.70 -2.05
CA PRO A 211 6.26 1.67 -1.33
C PRO A 211 7.07 2.78 -0.66
N ASP A 212 8.31 2.47 -0.34
CA ASP A 212 9.26 3.30 0.37
C ASP A 212 9.89 4.41 -0.46
N ASP A 213 9.66 4.44 -1.78
CA ASP A 213 10.12 5.49 -2.69
C ASP A 213 9.15 6.67 -2.75
N SER A 214 7.93 6.50 -2.20
CA SER A 214 6.89 7.52 -2.28
C SER A 214 7.33 8.83 -1.61
N SER A 215 7.44 9.91 -2.38
CA SER A 215 7.99 11.19 -1.93
C SER A 215 7.19 12.38 -2.46
N LEU A 216 7.23 13.48 -1.71
CA LEU A 216 6.73 14.77 -2.16
C LEU A 216 7.79 15.81 -1.85
N ARG A 217 8.07 16.68 -2.81
CA ARG A 217 8.99 17.79 -2.65
C ARG A 217 8.27 19.09 -2.97
N ILE A 218 8.14 19.96 -1.97
CA ILE A 218 7.47 21.26 -2.10
C ILE A 218 8.55 22.35 -2.19
N THR A 219 8.47 23.18 -3.23
CA THR A 219 9.42 24.26 -3.47
C THR A 219 8.76 25.41 -4.24
N TYR A 220 9.42 26.56 -4.28
CA TYR A 220 8.95 27.73 -5.02
C TYR A 220 9.64 27.84 -6.37
N SER A 221 8.85 27.94 -7.43
CA SER A 221 9.29 28.24 -8.78
C SER A 221 8.94 29.68 -9.14
N LYS A 222 9.85 30.38 -9.83
CA LYS A 222 9.58 31.72 -10.36
C LYS A 222 8.49 31.72 -11.43
N THR A 223 8.33 30.63 -12.17
CA THR A 223 7.38 30.50 -13.28
C THR A 223 6.00 30.06 -12.81
N ASP A 224 5.97 29.08 -11.90
CA ASP A 224 4.75 28.36 -11.54
C ASP A 224 4.26 28.66 -10.11
N GLY A 225 5.01 29.48 -9.36
CA GLY A 225 4.77 29.71 -7.94
C GLY A 225 5.10 28.46 -7.13
N TRP A 226 4.27 28.15 -6.13
CA TRP A 226 4.46 26.97 -5.30
C TRP A 226 4.14 25.68 -6.07
N VAL A 227 5.13 24.80 -6.14
CA VAL A 227 5.05 23.52 -6.84
C VAL A 227 5.42 22.37 -5.93
N GLY A 228 4.73 21.25 -6.11
CA GLY A 228 5.04 19.97 -5.48
C GLY A 228 5.45 18.95 -6.54
N ILE A 229 6.63 18.35 -6.44
CA ILE A 229 7.02 17.22 -7.28
C ILE A 229 6.75 15.97 -6.47
N PHE A 230 5.95 15.05 -6.99
CA PHE A 230 5.56 13.85 -6.25
C PHE A 230 5.85 12.57 -7.03
N GLU A 231 6.07 11.52 -6.26
CA GLU A 231 6.18 10.14 -6.69
C GLU A 231 5.42 9.34 -5.64
N ILE A 232 4.32 8.70 -6.01
CA ILE A 232 3.42 7.98 -5.09
C ILE A 232 3.08 6.65 -5.75
N GLY A 233 3.84 5.61 -5.39
CA GLY A 233 3.77 4.28 -6.00
C GLY A 233 3.81 4.36 -7.52
N VAL A 234 2.71 3.99 -8.18
CA VAL A 234 2.62 3.92 -9.65
C VAL A 234 2.41 5.27 -10.35
N ILE A 235 2.18 6.37 -9.62
CA ILE A 235 2.01 7.69 -10.23
C ILE A 235 3.12 8.64 -9.82
N TYR A 236 3.60 9.43 -10.77
CA TYR A 236 4.54 10.51 -10.49
C TYR A 236 4.18 11.75 -11.30
N GLY A 237 4.52 12.92 -10.79
CA GLY A 237 4.11 14.15 -11.46
C GLY A 237 4.45 15.43 -10.73
N VAL A 238 3.78 16.49 -11.14
CA VAL A 238 3.93 17.84 -10.60
C VAL A 238 2.55 18.37 -10.22
N MET A 239 2.47 19.00 -9.05
CA MET A 239 1.30 19.69 -8.55
C MET A 239 1.60 21.18 -8.38
N ARG A 240 0.62 22.02 -8.67
CA ARG A 240 0.61 23.45 -8.32
C ARG A 240 -0.14 23.62 -7.01
N LEU A 241 0.37 24.46 -6.13
CA LEU A 241 -0.10 24.63 -4.76
C LEU A 241 -0.59 26.06 -4.52
N ASP A 242 -1.64 26.22 -3.71
CA ASP A 242 -2.08 27.51 -3.18
C ASP A 242 -2.84 27.36 -1.86
N THR A 243 -2.96 28.44 -1.10
CA THR A 243 -3.82 28.55 0.08
C THR A 243 -5.29 28.84 -0.30
N ASP A 244 -5.55 29.45 -1.47
CA ASP A 244 -6.89 29.66 -2.02
C ASP A 244 -7.17 28.76 -3.23
N ARG A 245 -8.18 27.89 -3.08
CA ARG A 245 -8.67 27.00 -4.14
C ARG A 245 -9.12 27.75 -5.39
N LYS A 246 -9.80 28.91 -5.24
CA LYS A 246 -10.31 29.67 -6.39
C LYS A 246 -9.17 30.29 -7.18
N ALA A 247 -8.21 30.92 -6.49
CA ALA A 247 -7.01 31.47 -7.10
C ALA A 247 -6.19 30.38 -7.83
N LEU A 248 -6.01 29.21 -7.23
CA LEU A 248 -5.32 28.08 -7.84
C LEU A 248 -5.98 27.67 -9.17
N LEU A 249 -7.30 27.43 -9.15
CA LEU A 249 -8.03 26.99 -10.34
C LEU A 249 -8.02 28.05 -11.45
N ALA A 250 -8.12 29.33 -11.10
CA ALA A 250 -8.02 30.42 -12.07
C ALA A 250 -6.65 30.47 -12.76
N ARG A 251 -5.56 30.31 -12.02
CA ARG A 251 -4.20 30.26 -12.60
C ARG A 251 -3.97 29.03 -13.48
N CYS A 252 -4.50 27.87 -13.09
CA CYS A 252 -4.42 26.67 -13.91
C CYS A 252 -5.15 26.87 -15.25
N LYS A 253 -6.39 27.40 -15.23
CA LYS A 253 -7.16 27.71 -16.45
C LYS A 253 -6.44 28.72 -17.35
N ALA A 254 -5.86 29.77 -16.77
CA ALA A 254 -5.11 30.77 -17.54
C ALA A 254 -3.88 30.16 -18.25
N THR A 255 -3.21 29.22 -17.61
CA THR A 255 -2.08 28.50 -18.22
C THR A 255 -2.55 27.59 -19.35
N GLU A 256 -3.61 26.81 -19.12
CA GLU A 256 -4.21 25.91 -20.11
C GLU A 256 -4.62 26.67 -21.39
N LYS A 257 -5.23 27.86 -21.25
CA LYS A 257 -5.60 28.72 -22.38
C LYS A 257 -4.40 29.28 -23.15
N ASN A 258 -3.28 29.53 -22.48
CA ASN A 258 -2.06 29.97 -23.15
C ASN A 258 -1.35 28.81 -23.86
N GLU A 259 -1.44 27.59 -23.31
CA GLU A 259 -0.92 26.38 -23.96
C GLU A 259 -1.67 26.10 -25.27
N SER A 260 -2.99 26.28 -25.34
CA SER A 260 -3.77 26.03 -26.57
C SER A 260 -3.42 26.99 -27.71
N ARG A 261 -3.02 28.24 -27.42
CA ARG A 261 -2.77 29.30 -28.41
C ARG A 261 -1.42 29.23 -29.14
N LEU A 262 -0.46 28.45 -28.64
CA LEU A 262 0.88 28.37 -29.23
C LEU A 262 0.99 27.31 -30.34
N ASP A 263 -0.13 26.71 -30.74
CA ASP A 263 -0.21 25.56 -31.65
C ASP A 263 -1.07 25.86 -32.89
N ASP A 264 -1.37 27.13 -33.17
CA ASP A 264 -1.90 27.56 -34.46
C ASP A 264 -0.74 27.64 -35.48
N GLY A 265 -0.04 26.51 -35.66
CA GLY A 265 0.79 26.30 -36.84
C GLY A 265 -0.12 26.32 -38.08
N PRO A 266 0.35 26.82 -39.24
CA PRO A 266 -0.46 26.85 -40.46
C PRO A 266 -0.63 25.41 -40.97
N GLY A 267 -1.62 24.70 -40.47
CA GLY A 267 -1.85 23.28 -40.72
C GLY A 267 -3.32 23.01 -41.00
N MET A 268 -3.63 22.88 -42.29
CA MET A 268 -4.81 22.25 -42.88
C MET A 268 -6.18 22.65 -42.32
N ASP A 269 -6.85 23.51 -43.08
CA ASP A 269 -8.30 23.63 -43.18
C ASP A 269 -8.92 22.25 -43.45
N LEU A 270 -9.29 21.55 -42.39
CA LEU A 270 -10.34 20.55 -42.42
C LEU A 270 -11.56 21.19 -41.77
N SER A 271 -12.39 21.78 -42.62
CA SER A 271 -13.76 22.20 -42.36
C SER A 271 -14.57 21.02 -41.79
N LEU A 272 -14.56 20.91 -40.46
CA LEU A 272 -15.53 20.13 -39.71
C LEU A 272 -16.62 21.12 -39.29
N GLU A 273 -17.72 21.09 -40.03
CA GLU A 273 -18.88 21.95 -39.82
C GLU A 273 -19.33 21.93 -38.35
N GLU A 274 -19.50 23.13 -37.82
CA GLU A 274 -19.95 23.46 -36.48
C GLU A 274 -21.35 22.87 -36.23
N LEU A 275 -21.41 21.80 -35.45
CA LEU A 275 -22.65 21.36 -34.81
C LEU A 275 -22.76 22.10 -33.47
N GLU A 276 -23.33 23.30 -33.53
CA GLU A 276 -23.78 24.06 -32.37
C GLU A 276 -24.89 23.26 -31.66
N THR A 277 -24.55 22.56 -30.59
CA THR A 277 -25.54 22.09 -29.62
C THR A 277 -25.61 23.08 -28.47
N THR A 278 -26.65 23.92 -28.52
CA THR A 278 -27.20 24.65 -27.39
C THR A 278 -27.64 23.67 -26.30
N GLU A 279 -26.91 23.58 -25.20
CA GLU A 279 -27.40 22.91 -23.99
C GLU A 279 -28.16 23.96 -23.16
N GLU A 280 -29.49 23.83 -23.21
CA GLU A 280 -30.44 24.49 -22.32
C GLU A 280 -30.29 23.94 -20.89
N GLU A 281 -30.54 24.84 -19.93
CA GLU A 281 -30.66 24.58 -18.50
C GLU A 281 -31.90 23.74 -18.20
N ASP A 282 -31.99 23.28 -16.94
CA ASP A 282 -33.09 22.54 -16.29
C ASP A 282 -33.05 21.01 -16.36
N ASP A 283 -32.60 20.37 -15.27
CA ASP A 283 -33.54 19.54 -14.50
C ASP A 283 -33.05 19.33 -13.06
N ALA A 284 -33.95 19.61 -12.11
CA ALA A 284 -33.77 19.44 -10.69
C ALA A 284 -34.42 18.10 -10.29
N SER A 285 -33.63 17.05 -10.13
CA SER A 285 -34.13 15.81 -9.52
C SER A 285 -33.88 15.82 -8.02
N GLU A 286 -34.94 16.12 -7.28
CA GLU A 286 -35.12 15.77 -5.87
C GLU A 286 -35.04 14.24 -5.74
N GLU A 287 -33.99 13.72 -5.08
CA GLU A 287 -34.00 12.32 -4.63
C GLU A 287 -34.55 12.25 -3.22
N GLU A 288 -35.73 11.64 -3.13
CA GLU A 288 -36.48 11.37 -1.92
C GLU A 288 -35.78 10.35 -1.01
N ASP A 289 -36.01 10.58 0.28
CA ASP A 289 -35.66 9.75 1.41
C ASP A 289 -36.14 8.30 1.28
N LEU A 290 -35.21 7.35 1.30
CA LEU A 290 -35.51 5.92 1.46
C LEU A 290 -34.58 5.27 2.49
N PHE A 291 -34.71 5.71 3.74
CA PHE A 291 -34.25 4.94 4.91
C PHE A 291 -35.43 4.17 5.48
N SER A 292 -35.64 2.96 4.98
CA SER A 292 -36.49 1.95 5.61
C SER A 292 -35.76 1.28 6.77
N ASP A 293 -36.17 1.65 7.98
CA ASP A 293 -36.57 0.75 9.07
C ASP A 293 -36.03 -0.70 9.03
N LEU A 294 -35.01 -0.98 9.84
CA LEU A 294 -34.81 -2.28 10.45
C LEU A 294 -34.44 -2.07 11.93
N SER A 295 -35.46 -2.24 12.75
CA SER A 295 -35.42 -2.36 14.21
C SER A 295 -35.26 -3.83 14.65
N ALA A 296 -34.94 -3.99 15.94
CA ALA A 296 -34.82 -5.21 16.75
C ALA A 296 -33.46 -5.95 16.67
N ASP A 297 -32.80 -6.37 17.75
CA ASP A 297 -33.16 -6.37 19.16
C ASP A 297 -31.92 -6.71 20.02
N GLU A 298 -31.96 -6.25 21.27
CA GLU A 298 -31.31 -6.75 22.50
C GLU A 298 -29.81 -7.18 22.52
N LYS A 299 -29.01 -6.56 23.40
CA LYS A 299 -28.85 -7.04 24.79
C LYS A 299 -27.94 -6.13 25.62
N ASP A 300 -28.45 -5.80 26.79
CA ASP A 300 -27.80 -5.17 27.93
C ASP A 300 -26.60 -5.99 28.42
N GLU A 301 -25.46 -5.34 28.68
CA GLU A 301 -24.53 -5.81 29.71
C GLU A 301 -24.09 -4.64 30.61
N GLU A 302 -24.03 -4.99 31.88
CA GLU A 302 -24.08 -4.15 33.06
C GLU A 302 -22.76 -3.44 33.32
N HIS A 303 -22.84 -2.14 33.65
CA HIS A 303 -21.70 -1.35 34.11
C HIS A 303 -21.58 -1.45 35.63
N GLU A 304 -20.63 -2.26 36.10
CA GLU A 304 -20.18 -2.32 37.50
C GLU A 304 -19.49 -1.00 37.93
N PRO A 305 -19.82 -0.42 39.11
CA PRO A 305 -19.20 0.79 39.62
C PRO A 305 -18.00 0.49 40.53
N MET A 306 -16.85 1.14 40.27
CA MET A 306 -15.71 1.11 41.20
C MET A 306 -15.64 2.34 42.12
N PRO A 307 -15.07 2.19 43.35
CA PRO A 307 -15.37 3.00 44.53
C PRO A 307 -14.51 4.27 44.70
N PRO A 308 -14.87 5.17 45.64
CA PRO A 308 -14.19 6.44 45.86
C PRO A 308 -13.00 6.30 46.81
N VAL A 309 -11.92 7.05 46.55
CA VAL A 309 -10.82 7.23 47.50
C VAL A 309 -10.64 8.73 47.82
N PHE A 310 -10.81 9.01 49.11
CA PHE A 310 -10.42 10.18 49.90
C PHE A 310 -9.09 10.82 49.45
N GLY A 311 -8.80 12.11 49.60
CA GLY A 311 -9.40 13.22 50.34
C GLY A 311 -8.34 14.32 50.49
N ALA A 312 -8.75 15.59 50.55
CA ALA A 312 -8.07 16.75 51.15
C ALA A 312 -8.77 18.03 50.63
N VAL A 313 -9.77 18.55 51.32
CA VAL A 313 -9.63 19.61 52.34
C VAL A 313 -8.68 20.74 51.90
N ILE A 314 -9.20 21.77 51.24
CA ILE A 314 -8.98 23.18 51.64
C ILE A 314 -10.27 23.97 51.41
N ARG A 315 -10.86 24.39 52.53
CA ARG A 315 -11.88 25.44 52.62
C ARG A 315 -11.24 26.79 52.27
N ARG A 316 -11.93 27.64 51.50
CA ARG A 316 -12.12 29.06 51.84
C ARG A 316 -13.29 29.67 51.06
N LYS A 317 -14.34 29.97 51.82
CA LYS A 317 -15.43 30.89 51.48
C LYS A 317 -14.86 32.27 51.15
N ARG A 318 -15.36 32.92 50.10
CA ARG A 318 -15.79 34.32 50.17
C ARG A 318 -16.83 34.61 49.09
N SER A 319 -17.89 35.24 49.56
CA SER A 319 -19.11 35.68 48.88
C SER A 319 -18.98 37.13 48.41
N VAL A 320 -19.40 37.41 47.16
CA VAL A 320 -20.27 38.54 46.69
C VAL A 320 -19.64 39.97 46.75
N PRO A 321 -19.98 40.97 45.87
CA PRO A 321 -21.18 41.11 45.01
C PRO A 321 -20.98 41.51 43.53
N GLU A 322 -22.10 41.38 42.80
CA GLU A 322 -22.45 42.12 41.58
C GLU A 322 -22.45 43.65 41.77
N LYS A 323 -21.95 44.37 40.77
CA LYS A 323 -22.65 45.43 40.01
C LYS A 323 -21.61 46.34 39.35
N ALA A 324 -21.68 46.46 38.02
CA ALA A 324 -21.85 47.75 37.34
C ALA A 324 -21.81 47.58 35.82
N LEU A 325 -22.84 48.12 35.19
CA LEU A 325 -22.91 48.47 33.78
C LEU A 325 -21.64 49.23 33.33
N GLY A 326 -21.14 48.87 32.15
CA GLY A 326 -20.13 49.62 31.44
C GLY A 326 -20.15 49.24 29.97
N THR A 327 -21.06 49.85 29.21
CA THR A 327 -21.07 49.86 27.75
C THR A 327 -19.78 50.49 27.23
N SER A 328 -18.81 49.66 26.82
CA SER A 328 -17.68 50.10 26.00
C SER A 328 -17.79 49.46 24.63
N ALA A 329 -17.85 50.32 23.61
CA ALA A 329 -17.96 50.02 22.20
C ALA A 329 -17.14 48.79 21.78
N LYS A 330 -17.83 47.83 21.15
CA LYS A 330 -17.19 46.71 20.45
C LYS A 330 -16.36 47.29 19.30
N ARG A 331 -15.05 47.49 19.54
CA ARG A 331 -14.06 47.46 18.46
C ARG A 331 -14.34 46.17 17.68
N PRO A 332 -14.42 46.22 16.34
CA PRO A 332 -14.58 45.00 15.56
C PRO A 332 -13.38 44.12 15.89
N ARG A 333 -13.62 42.99 16.56
CA ARG A 333 -12.67 41.89 16.55
C ARG A 333 -12.53 41.57 15.07
N LEU A 334 -11.39 41.98 14.49
CA LEU A 334 -10.85 41.33 13.31
C LEU A 334 -10.92 39.85 13.62
N SER A 335 -11.90 39.18 13.02
CA SER A 335 -11.98 37.73 13.04
C SER A 335 -10.65 37.29 12.46
N LEU A 336 -9.75 36.82 13.32
CA LEU A 336 -8.63 36.00 12.92
C LEU A 336 -9.26 34.93 12.05
N SER A 337 -9.15 35.07 10.74
CA SER A 337 -9.63 34.04 9.83
C SER A 337 -8.90 32.79 10.28
N THR A 338 -9.67 31.76 10.59
CA THR A 338 -9.16 30.45 10.94
C THR A 338 -8.39 30.00 9.70
N SER A 339 -7.10 30.33 9.64
CA SER A 339 -6.23 29.99 8.53
C SER A 339 -6.21 28.49 8.50
N SER A 340 -7.01 27.89 7.64
CA SER A 340 -7.00 26.45 7.46
C SER A 340 -5.56 26.09 7.11
N ASN A 341 -4.93 25.21 7.88
CA ASN A 341 -3.58 24.68 7.60
C ASN A 341 -3.60 23.81 6.34
N ARG A 342 -4.18 24.31 5.27
CA ARG A 342 -4.63 23.57 4.09
C ARG A 342 -4.00 24.19 2.87
N LEU A 343 -3.33 23.36 2.08
CA LEU A 343 -2.85 23.71 0.74
C LEU A 343 -3.68 22.98 -0.29
N TYR A 344 -4.35 23.71 -1.14
CA TYR A 344 -5.03 23.14 -2.30
C TYR A 344 -4.00 22.84 -3.38
N PHE A 345 -4.23 21.76 -4.12
CA PHE A 345 -3.40 21.42 -5.26
C PHE A 345 -4.21 21.04 -6.50
N LYS A 346 -3.63 21.31 -7.67
CA LYS A 346 -4.00 20.70 -8.95
C LYS A 346 -2.76 20.04 -9.53
N TRP A 347 -2.87 18.82 -10.03
CA TRP A 347 -1.72 18.03 -10.45
C TRP A 347 -1.85 17.49 -11.86
N ARG A 348 -0.69 17.18 -12.45
CA ARG A 348 -0.51 16.43 -13.69
C ARG A 348 0.58 15.40 -13.46
N GLY A 349 0.47 14.23 -14.08
CA GLY A 349 1.40 13.13 -13.85
C GLY A 349 1.29 12.03 -14.88
N ARG A 350 2.09 11.00 -14.71
CA ARG A 350 2.13 9.79 -15.53
C ARG A 350 2.08 8.55 -14.67
N GLU A 351 1.58 7.48 -15.26
CA GLU A 351 1.74 6.14 -14.71
C GLU A 351 3.18 5.64 -14.95
N GLN A 352 3.73 4.90 -14.00
CA GLN A 352 5.09 4.35 -14.05
C GLN A 352 5.21 3.10 -14.95
N GLY A 353 4.09 2.46 -15.30
CA GLY A 353 4.02 1.29 -16.18
C GLY A 353 4.13 1.68 -17.66
N ASP A 354 3.01 2.04 -18.26
CA ASP A 354 2.92 2.32 -19.70
C ASP A 354 3.34 3.75 -20.08
N GLY A 355 3.58 4.61 -19.08
CA GLY A 355 4.00 6.00 -19.30
C GLY A 355 2.85 6.94 -19.68
N ASP A 356 1.62 6.41 -19.68
CA ASP A 356 0.40 7.13 -20.01
C ASP A 356 0.21 8.34 -19.10
N VAL A 357 -0.16 9.45 -19.73
CA VAL A 357 -0.48 10.69 -19.02
C VAL A 357 -1.79 10.48 -18.27
N ALA A 358 -1.78 10.77 -16.97
CA ALA A 358 -2.98 10.70 -16.14
C ALA A 358 -3.99 11.77 -16.60
N HIS A 359 -4.90 11.37 -17.47
CA HIS A 359 -5.87 12.25 -18.12
C HIS A 359 -6.72 13.01 -17.07
N ASP A 360 -6.82 14.33 -17.21
CA ASP A 360 -7.65 15.18 -16.32
C ASP A 360 -9.08 15.32 -16.85
N GLY A 361 -9.63 14.26 -17.48
CA GLY A 361 -10.87 14.33 -18.28
C GLY A 361 -12.10 14.78 -17.50
N TYR A 362 -12.07 14.70 -16.17
CA TYR A 362 -13.15 15.13 -15.28
C TYR A 362 -12.75 16.24 -14.30
N LYS A 363 -11.64 16.95 -14.54
CA LYS A 363 -11.09 17.96 -13.59
C LYS A 363 -10.87 17.39 -12.18
N LYS A 364 -10.60 16.08 -12.09
CA LYS A 364 -10.49 15.32 -10.84
C LYS A 364 -9.08 15.37 -10.27
N ASN A 365 -8.10 15.88 -11.01
CA ASN A 365 -6.72 15.97 -10.54
C ASN A 365 -6.51 17.18 -9.60
N ALA A 366 -7.41 17.35 -8.62
CA ALA A 366 -7.34 18.40 -7.61
C ALA A 366 -7.65 17.83 -6.22
N GLY A 367 -7.05 18.44 -5.20
CA GLY A 367 -7.20 17.99 -3.82
C GLY A 367 -6.64 19.01 -2.84
N TYR A 368 -6.36 18.55 -1.62
CA TYR A 368 -5.71 19.38 -0.61
C TYR A 368 -4.81 18.59 0.33
N LEU A 369 -3.74 19.23 0.80
CA LEU A 369 -2.89 18.78 1.88
C LEU A 369 -3.34 19.48 3.16
N GLN A 370 -3.77 18.72 4.16
CA GLN A 370 -4.15 19.22 5.49
C GLN A 370 -2.98 19.02 6.45
N PHE A 371 -2.24 20.08 6.74
CA PHE A 371 -1.18 20.06 7.73
C PHE A 371 -1.76 20.01 9.15
N THR A 372 -1.13 19.20 9.99
CA THR A 372 -1.51 19.00 11.40
C THR A 372 -1.07 20.16 12.28
N ASP A 373 -0.03 20.89 11.86
CA ASP A 373 0.54 22.02 12.57
C ASP A 373 1.01 23.12 11.60
N ALA A 374 1.30 24.31 12.13
CA ALA A 374 1.80 25.44 11.35
C ALA A 374 3.30 25.33 10.98
N THR A 375 4.01 24.33 11.51
CA THR A 375 5.39 24.01 11.08
C THR A 375 5.43 23.12 9.84
N CYS A 376 4.26 22.67 9.38
CA CYS A 376 4.06 21.83 8.22
C CYS A 376 4.88 20.53 8.28
N THR A 377 5.07 19.95 9.48
CA THR A 377 5.93 18.75 9.61
C THR A 377 5.20 17.47 9.22
N LYS A 378 3.88 17.43 9.40
CA LYS A 378 3.02 16.31 9.02
C LYS A 378 1.76 16.82 8.35
N PHE A 379 1.33 16.16 7.29
CA PHE A 379 0.04 16.40 6.65
C PHE A 379 -0.72 15.10 6.36
N GLU A 380 -2.03 15.26 6.17
CA GLU A 380 -2.93 14.24 5.67
C GLU A 380 -3.60 14.75 4.39
N SER A 381 -3.87 13.86 3.45
CA SER A 381 -4.45 14.21 2.16
C SER A 381 -5.30 13.07 1.63
N THR A 382 -6.15 13.39 0.67
CA THR A 382 -6.96 12.42 -0.06
C THR A 382 -6.90 12.76 -1.55
N ILE A 383 -6.61 11.75 -2.38
CA ILE A 383 -6.66 11.85 -3.85
C ILE A 383 -7.71 10.88 -4.37
N SER A 384 -8.43 11.32 -5.40
CA SER A 384 -9.31 10.47 -6.20
C SER A 384 -8.87 10.57 -7.66
N ASN A 385 -8.46 9.46 -8.26
CA ASN A 385 -8.06 9.38 -9.66
C ASN A 385 -8.34 7.98 -10.19
N ALA A 386 -8.56 7.84 -11.50
CA ALA A 386 -8.84 6.54 -12.13
C ALA A 386 -7.73 5.50 -11.87
N LEU A 387 -6.47 5.94 -11.82
CA LEU A 387 -5.30 5.10 -11.60
C LEU A 387 -5.11 4.71 -10.13
N VAL A 388 -5.43 5.60 -9.19
CA VAL A 388 -5.16 5.36 -7.76
C VAL A 388 -6.37 4.81 -7.02
N GLY A 389 -7.58 5.02 -7.55
CA GLY A 389 -8.84 4.70 -6.91
C GLY A 389 -9.54 5.92 -6.32
N LYS A 390 -10.69 5.69 -5.66
CA LYS A 390 -11.51 6.72 -5.03
C LYS A 390 -11.10 6.92 -3.57
N ASN A 391 -10.98 8.18 -3.15
CA ASN A 391 -10.74 8.58 -1.75
C ASN A 391 -9.51 7.93 -1.09
N VAL A 392 -8.43 7.76 -1.85
CA VAL A 392 -7.20 7.18 -1.32
C VAL A 392 -6.51 8.18 -0.40
N ARG A 393 -6.39 7.79 0.87
CA ARG A 393 -5.73 8.58 1.90
C ARG A 393 -4.23 8.37 1.86
N PHE A 394 -3.48 9.45 2.02
CA PHE A 394 -2.05 9.39 2.26
C PHE A 394 -1.61 10.43 3.29
N GLN A 395 -0.51 10.12 3.97
CA GLN A 395 0.12 10.98 4.95
C GLN A 395 1.52 11.35 4.51
N GLY A 396 1.96 12.55 4.85
CA GLY A 396 3.31 13.03 4.55
C GLY A 396 4.06 13.45 5.80
N PHE A 397 5.33 13.07 5.87
CA PHE A 397 6.24 13.37 6.98
C PHE A 397 7.45 14.13 6.47
N LYS A 398 7.65 15.36 6.94
CA LYS A 398 8.75 16.22 6.50
C LYS A 398 10.09 15.65 6.95
N ILE A 399 10.96 15.33 6.00
CA ILE A 399 12.30 14.73 6.23
C ILE A 399 13.44 15.72 5.98
N SER A 400 13.18 16.82 5.28
CA SER A 400 14.13 17.91 5.04
C SER A 400 13.39 19.24 4.92
N ALA A 401 14.00 20.32 5.41
CA ALA A 401 13.54 21.69 5.15
C ALA A 401 13.87 22.15 3.71
N ASP A 402 14.82 21.48 3.07
CA ASP A 402 15.17 21.77 1.68
C ASP A 402 14.20 21.07 0.71
N GLY A 403 13.59 21.90 -0.14
CA GLY A 403 12.72 21.51 -1.25
C GLY A 403 13.48 21.28 -2.55
N GLY A 404 14.81 21.40 -2.56
CA GLY A 404 15.67 21.19 -3.72
C GLY A 404 15.35 22.09 -4.92
N ALA A 405 16.08 21.88 -6.01
CA ALA A 405 15.78 22.51 -7.28
C ALA A 405 14.58 21.83 -7.96
N VAL A 406 13.78 22.64 -8.66
CA VAL A 406 12.73 22.16 -9.57
C VAL A 406 13.42 21.56 -10.79
N THR A 407 13.39 20.24 -10.92
CA THR A 407 13.98 19.53 -12.06
C THR A 407 12.98 19.20 -13.16
N ARG A 408 11.68 19.40 -12.90
CA ARG A 408 10.59 19.07 -13.82
C ARG A 408 9.53 20.16 -13.81
N THR A 409 9.01 20.49 -14.98
CA THR A 409 7.99 21.53 -15.14
C THR A 409 6.60 20.94 -15.27
N TYR A 410 5.57 21.71 -14.90
CA TYR A 410 4.17 21.29 -15.02
C TYR A 410 3.77 20.98 -16.48
N ARG A 411 4.46 21.59 -17.45
CA ARG A 411 4.20 21.44 -18.90
C ARG A 411 4.67 20.09 -19.46
N GLU A 412 5.72 19.50 -18.91
CA GLU A 412 6.25 18.18 -19.29
C GLU A 412 5.24 17.04 -19.08
N TYR A 413 4.23 17.28 -18.24
CA TYR A 413 3.16 16.35 -17.91
C TYR A 413 1.82 16.71 -18.57
N SER A 414 1.83 17.58 -19.59
CA SER A 414 0.64 17.82 -20.42
C SER A 414 0.36 16.61 -21.32
N GLU A 415 -0.91 16.38 -21.64
CA GLU A 415 -1.36 15.32 -22.57
C GLU A 415 -0.64 15.43 -23.93
N ARG A 416 -0.33 16.66 -24.36
CA ARG A 416 0.49 16.94 -25.56
C ARG A 416 1.93 16.41 -25.50
N ALA A 417 2.53 16.32 -24.32
CA ALA A 417 3.87 15.77 -24.16
C ALA A 417 3.90 14.23 -24.20
N GLY A 418 2.74 13.58 -24.29
CA GLY A 418 2.59 12.12 -24.40
C GLY A 418 2.44 11.63 -25.85
N SER A 419 2.19 12.51 -26.81
CA SER A 419 2.09 12.17 -28.24
C SER A 419 3.49 12.06 -28.86
N PHE A 420 4.09 10.87 -28.80
CA PHE A 420 5.26 10.51 -29.60
C PHE A 420 4.89 9.44 -30.62
#